data_AF-A0A485D681-F1
#
_entry.id   AF-A0A485D681-F1
#
_cell.length_a   1.000
_cell.length_b   1.000
_cell.length_c   1.000
_cell.angle_alpha   90.00
_cell.angle_beta   90.00
_cell.angle_gamma   90.00
#
_symmetry.space_group_name_H-M   'P 1'
#
loop_
_entity.id
_entity.type
_entity.pdbx_description
1 polymer ?
#
loop_
_entity_poly.entity_id
_entity_poly.type
_entity_poly.pdbx_seq_one_letter_code
_entity_poly.pdbx_strand_id
1 'polypeptide(L)' 'MLDEFEEGYDRVAVEVTMAEEQSVTAWIYQLQPPARR' A
#
# COMPACT_ATOMS: atom_id res chain seq x y z
N MET A 1 -16.53 -8.54 2.57
CA MET A 1 -15.59 -9.47 1.88
C MET A 1 -14.25 -8.77 1.74
N LEU A 2 -13.15 -9.43 1.35
CA LEU A 2 -11.86 -8.73 1.12
C LEU A 2 -12.03 -7.52 0.17
N ASP A 3 -12.93 -7.67 -0.80
CA ASP A 3 -13.32 -6.64 -1.77
C ASP A 3 -13.81 -5.33 -1.13
N GLU A 4 -14.53 -5.38 0.00
CA GLU A 4 -15.03 -4.20 0.73
C GLU A 4 -13.91 -3.49 1.50
N PHE A 5 -12.81 -4.19 1.78
CA PHE A 5 -11.63 -3.63 2.45
C PHE A 5 -10.64 -3.02 1.45
N GLU A 6 -10.67 -3.46 0.20
CA GLU A 6 -9.89 -2.89 -0.92
C GLU A 6 -10.55 -1.62 -1.49
N GLU A 7 -11.87 -1.45 -1.31
CA GLU A 7 -12.61 -0.29 -1.78
C GLU A 7 -12.20 0.98 -0.98
N GLY A 8 -11.39 1.83 -1.62
CA GLY A 8 -10.88 3.09 -1.04
C GLY A 8 -9.38 3.11 -0.72
N TYR A 9 -8.68 2.00 -0.94
CA TYR A 9 -7.23 1.92 -0.83
C TYR A 9 -6.57 1.70 -2.19
N ASP A 10 -5.51 2.45 -2.48
CA ASP A 10 -4.61 2.16 -3.59
C ASP A 10 -3.61 1.09 -3.17
N ARG A 11 -3.44 0.07 -4.00
CA ARG A 11 -2.37 -0.91 -3.84
C ARG A 11 -1.11 -0.39 -4.52
N VAL A 12 -0.06 -0.15 -3.74
CA VAL A 12 1.19 0.46 -4.20
C VAL A 12 2.37 -0.47 -3.95
N ALA A 13 3.22 -0.66 -4.96
CA ALA A 13 4.50 -1.35 -4.81
C ALA A 13 5.52 -0.39 -4.20
N VAL A 14 6.16 -0.80 -3.11
CA VAL A 14 7.20 -0.02 -2.43
C VAL A 14 8.44 -0.87 -2.20
N GLU A 15 9.59 -0.22 -2.14
CA GLU A 15 10.82 -0.82 -1.67
C GLU A 15 10.90 -0.68 -0.15
N VAL A 16 11.14 -1.78 0.56
CA VAL A 16 11.28 -1.83 2.01
C VAL A 16 12.67 -2.33 2.36
N THR A 17 13.38 -1.59 3.21
CA THR A 17 14.63 -2.04 3.80
C THR A 17 14.34 -2.80 5.09
N MET A 18 14.70 -4.08 5.12
CA MET A 18 14.62 -4.95 6.29
C MET A 18 15.72 -4.60 7.29
N ALA A 19 15.55 -5.03 8.54
CA ALA A 19 16.51 -4.79 9.61
C ALA A 19 17.93 -5.33 9.32
N GLU A 20 18.06 -6.32 8.44
CA GLU A 20 19.32 -6.89 7.98
C GLU A 20 19.89 -6.18 6.73
N GLU A 21 19.51 -4.91 6.49
CA GLU A 21 19.95 -4.08 5.35
C GLU A 21 19.57 -4.66 3.97
N GLN A 22 18.59 -5.57 3.93
CA GLN A 22 18.07 -6.19 2.71
C GLN A 22 16.92 -5.35 2.15
N SER A 23 16.96 -4.95 0.88
CA SER A 23 15.81 -4.31 0.22
C SER A 23 14.92 -5.34 -0.47
N VAL A 24 13.61 -5.26 -0.24
CA VAL A 24 12.60 -6.12 -0.87
C VAL A 24 11.45 -5.29 -1.44
N THR A 25 10.81 -5.78 -2.51
CA THR A 25 9.56 -5.19 -3.00
C THR A 25 8.38 -5.73 -2.21
N ALA A 26 7.60 -4.83 -1.61
CA ALA A 26 6.38 -5.16 -0.89
C ALA A 26 5.18 -4.40 -1.47
N TRP A 27 3.98 -4.90 -1.19
CA TRP A 27 2.73 -4.21 -1.52
C TRP A 27 2.17 -3.57 -0.25
N ILE A 28 1.87 -2.28 -0.32
CA ILE A 28 1.13 -1.58 0.72
C ILE A 28 -0.24 -1.16 0.20
N TYR A 29 -1.18 -1.00 1.13
CA TYR A 29 -2.50 -0.42 0.87
C TYR A 29 -2.52 0.98 1.45
N GLN A 30 -2.64 1.99 0.60
CA GLN A 30 -2.66 3.40 0.99
C GLN A 30 -4.05 3.97 0.82
N LEU A 31 -4.59 4.62 1.86
CA LEU A 31 -5.89 5.29 1.77
C LEU A 31 -5.84 6.36 0.68
N GLN A 32 -6.79 6.32 -0.25
CA GLN A 32 -6.90 7.35 -1.28
C GLN A 32 -7.16 8.71 -0.63
N PRO A 33 -6.47 9.78 -1.06
CA PRO A 33 -6.81 11.11 -0.60
C PRO A 33 -8.28 11.39 -0.94
N PRO A 34 -9.04 12.07 -0.06
CA PRO A 34 -10.41 12.45 -0.38
C PRO A 34 -10.39 13.25 -1.69
N ALA A 35 -11.22 12.83 -2.65
CA ALA A 35 -11.32 13.50 -3.93
C ALA A 35 -11.57 15.00 -3.69
N ARG A 36 -10.57 15.84 -4.01
CA ARG A 36 -10.74 17.28 -3.94
C ARG A 36 -11.82 17.65 -4.95
N ARG A 37 -12.94 18.17 -4.44
CA ARG A 37 -14.06 18.70 -5.24
C ARG A 37 -13.75 20.10 -5.74
#